data_AF-A0A8T4DSZ1-F1
#
_entry.id   AF-A0A8T4DSZ1-F1
#
_cell.length_a   1.000
_cell.length_b   1.000
_cell.length_c   1.000
_cell.angle_alpha   90.00
_cell.angle_beta   90.00
_cell.angle_gamma   90.00
#
_symmetry.space_group_name_H-M   'P 1'
#
loop_
_entity.id
_entity.type
_entity.pdbx_description
1 polymer ?
#
loop_
_entity_poly.entity_id
_entity_poly.type
_entity_poly.pdbx_seq_one_letter_code
_entity_poly.pdbx_strand_id
1 'polypeptide(L)'
;MKIKKRSNRFYNTSQYRYPQIRVYHKRGSGKKCPRYLLKCGCCEEKMEIYYSDDGLEINGVNGAIEDWRDILLPLLLIEEKGGKLVAKKAPK
;
A
#
# COMPACT_ATOMS: atom_id res chain seq x y z
N MET A 1 1.15 10.40 10.24
CA MET A 1 0.88 10.26 8.80
C MET A 1 -0.56 10.67 8.48
N LYS A 2 -0.79 11.65 7.59
CA LYS A 2 -2.14 12.07 7.17
C LYS A 2 -2.64 11.15 6.06
N ILE A 3 -3.38 10.10 6.42
CA ILE A 3 -3.99 9.17 5.46
C ILE A 3 -5.16 9.88 4.77
N LYS A 4 -5.17 9.94 3.43
CA LYS A 4 -6.31 10.48 2.68
C LYS A 4 -7.58 9.69 3.02
N LYS A 5 -8.65 10.39 3.43
CA LYS A 5 -9.97 9.78 3.62
C LYS A 5 -10.49 9.28 2.26
N ARG A 6 -10.84 8.00 2.16
CA ARG A 6 -11.40 7.37 0.96
C ARG A 6 -12.88 7.05 1.18
N SER A 7 -13.67 7.00 0.12
CA SER A 7 -15.07 6.59 0.23
C SER A 7 -15.11 5.09 0.53
N ASN A 8 -15.84 4.67 1.56
CA ASN A 8 -15.96 3.25 1.92
C ASN A 8 -16.96 2.47 1.05
N ARG A 9 -17.40 3.04 -0.09
CA ARG A 9 -18.32 2.39 -1.02
C ARG A 9 -17.68 1.12 -1.60
N PHE A 10 -18.51 0.10 -1.80
CA PHE A 10 -18.09 -1.22 -2.28
C PHE A 10 -17.71 -1.25 -3.75
N TYR A 11 -18.02 -0.21 -4.54
CA TYR A 11 -17.50 -0.02 -5.90
C TYR A 11 -17.46 1.47 -6.22
N ASN A 12 -16.26 2.05 -6.30
CA ASN A 12 -16.07 3.45 -6.68
C ASN A 12 -14.84 3.56 -7.58
N THR A 13 -15.09 3.90 -8.85
CA THR A 13 -14.07 4.07 -9.90
C THR A 13 -13.86 5.52 -10.30
N SER A 14 -14.55 6.47 -9.66
CA SER A 14 -14.59 7.90 -10.04
C SER A 14 -13.21 8.54 -10.24
N GLN A 15 -12.20 8.05 -9.53
CA GLN A 15 -10.86 8.62 -9.57
C GLN A 15 -9.90 7.90 -10.52
N TYR A 16 -9.97 6.57 -10.65
CA TYR A 16 -8.88 5.77 -11.26
C TYR A 16 -9.35 4.75 -12.30
N ARG A 17 -10.64 4.74 -12.69
CA ARG A 17 -11.28 3.69 -13.53
C ARG A 17 -11.21 2.26 -12.95
N TYR A 18 -10.40 2.05 -11.93
CA TYR A 18 -10.35 0.87 -11.07
C TYR A 18 -11.02 1.13 -9.72
N PRO A 19 -11.53 0.09 -9.05
CA PRO A 19 -12.17 0.25 -7.77
C PRO A 19 -11.19 0.77 -6.72
N GLN A 20 -11.61 1.78 -5.96
CA GLN A 20 -10.76 2.40 -4.96
C GLN A 20 -10.45 1.43 -3.80
N ILE A 21 -9.17 1.17 -3.54
CA ILE A 21 -8.72 0.39 -2.38
C ILE A 21 -9.12 1.12 -1.10
N ARG A 22 -9.78 0.43 -0.18
CA ARG A 22 -10.15 0.96 1.15
C ARG A 22 -9.03 0.67 2.13
N VAL A 23 -8.57 1.68 2.85
CA VAL A 23 -7.39 1.61 3.74
C VAL A 23 -7.82 1.89 5.17
N TYR A 24 -7.54 0.96 6.07
CA TYR A 24 -7.75 1.12 7.51
C TYR A 24 -6.42 0.97 8.23
N HIS A 25 -6.16 1.85 9.18
CA HIS A 25 -4.98 1.77 10.03
C HIS A 25 -5.34 1.14 11.37
N LYS A 26 -4.61 0.10 11.76
CA LYS A 26 -4.78 -0.59 13.03
C LYS A 26 -3.51 -0.44 13.84
N ARG A 27 -3.63 0.11 15.05
CA ARG A 27 -2.52 0.19 16.00
C ARG A 27 -2.14 -1.21 16.47
N GLY A 28 -0.86 -1.40 16.79
CA GLY A 28 -0.40 -2.62 17.44
C GLY A 28 -0.99 -2.74 18.84
N SER A 29 -1.22 -3.97 19.29
CA SER A 29 -1.75 -4.26 20.62
C SER A 29 -1.26 -5.61 21.10
N GLY A 30 -0.64 -5.67 22.28
CA GLY A 30 -0.04 -6.90 22.80
C GLY A 30 1.00 -7.45 21.84
N LYS A 31 0.86 -8.73 21.46
CA LYS A 31 1.76 -9.42 20.51
C LYS A 31 1.52 -9.07 19.03
N LYS A 32 0.55 -8.21 18.70
CA LYS A 32 0.23 -7.87 17.31
C LYS A 32 0.93 -6.58 16.90
N CYS A 33 1.73 -6.65 15.85
CA CYS A 33 2.34 -5.49 15.20
C CYS A 33 1.27 -4.55 14.63
N PRO A 34 1.56 -3.24 14.53
CA PRO A 34 0.68 -2.31 13.85
C PRO A 34 0.59 -2.68 12.36
N ARG A 35 -0.55 -2.36 11.73
CA ARG A 35 -0.80 -2.78 10.35
C ARG A 35 -1.74 -1.88 9.56
N TYR A 36 -1.61 -1.94 8.25
CA TYR A 36 -2.62 -1.50 7.31
C TYR A 36 -3.51 -2.67 6.92
N LEU A 37 -4.82 -2.49 7.00
CA LEU A 37 -5.81 -3.39 6.42
C LEU A 37 -6.31 -2.76 5.12
N LEU A 38 -6.00 -3.43 4.01
CA LEU A 38 -6.43 -3.07 2.67
C LEU A 38 -7.60 -3.96 2.28
N LYS A 39 -8.70 -3.37 1.79
CA LYS A 39 -9.84 -4.12 1.24
C LYS A 39 -10.08 -3.71 -0.20
N CYS A 40 -10.43 -4.66 -1.07
CA CYS A 40 -10.93 -4.26 -2.39
C CYS A 40 -12.18 -3.39 -2.20
N GLY A 41 -12.31 -2.40 -3.07
CA GLY A 41 -13.58 -1.74 -3.31
C GLY A 41 -14.36 -2.47 -4.38
N CYS A 42 -14.39 -3.81 -4.39
CA CYS A 42 -15.08 -4.61 -5.41
C CYS A 42 -15.56 -5.98 -4.91
N CYS A 43 -14.88 -6.49 -3.90
CA CYS A 43 -15.16 -7.74 -3.21
C CYS A 43 -14.87 -7.57 -1.71
N GLU A 44 -15.09 -8.63 -0.94
CA GLU A 44 -14.79 -8.66 0.49
C GLU A 44 -13.34 -9.04 0.82
N GLU A 45 -12.53 -9.33 -0.20
CA GLU A 45 -11.13 -9.69 -0.02
C GLU A 45 -10.35 -8.57 0.67
N LYS A 46 -9.38 -9.02 1.47
CA LYS A 46 -8.56 -8.17 2.30
C LYS A 46 -7.11 -8.64 2.31
N MET A 47 -6.20 -7.69 2.45
CA MET A 47 -4.78 -7.93 2.67
C MET A 47 -4.34 -7.08 3.86
N GLU A 48 -3.43 -7.63 4.66
CA GLU A 48 -2.80 -6.92 5.76
C GLU A 48 -1.32 -6.67 5.45
N ILE A 49 -0.86 -5.47 5.76
CA ILE A 49 0.57 -5.11 5.71
C ILE A 49 0.98 -4.77 7.13
N TYR A 50 1.79 -5.63 7.74
CA TYR A 50 2.39 -5.35 9.04
C TYR A 50 3.67 -4.55 8.84
N TYR A 51 3.99 -3.69 9.79
CA TYR A 51 5.19 -2.86 9.71
C TYR A 51 5.82 -2.66 11.08
N SER A 52 7.13 -2.47 11.06
CA SER A 52 7.99 -2.06 12.16
C SER A 52 8.82 -0.85 11.72
N ASP A 53 9.82 -0.48 12.51
CA ASP A 53 10.72 0.64 12.18
C ASP A 53 11.70 0.29 11.03
N ASP A 54 11.94 -1.00 10.79
CA ASP A 54 12.98 -1.55 9.93
C ASP A 54 12.45 -2.42 8.77
N GLY A 55 11.20 -2.87 8.82
CA GLY A 55 10.68 -3.82 7.85
C GLY A 55 9.18 -3.78 7.64
N LEU A 56 8.75 -4.48 6.58
CA LEU A 56 7.35 -4.73 6.28
C LEU A 56 7.11 -6.23 6.09
N GLU A 57 5.94 -6.69 6.52
CA GLU A 57 5.41 -7.99 6.16
C GLU A 57 4.19 -7.81 5.26
N ILE A 58 4.26 -8.35 4.05
CA ILE A 58 3.16 -8.34 3.09
C ILE A 58 2.82 -9.79 2.74
N ASN A 59 1.58 -10.19 3.01
CA ASN A 59 1.08 -11.54 2.71
C ASN A 59 1.95 -12.68 3.29
N GLY A 60 2.46 -12.50 4.52
CA GLY A 60 3.31 -13.49 5.20
C GLY A 60 4.79 -13.48 4.80
N VAL A 61 5.18 -12.63 3.85
CA VAL A 61 6.58 -12.44 3.46
C VAL A 61 7.13 -11.23 4.21
N ASN A 62 8.20 -11.42 4.97
CA ASN A 62 8.90 -10.35 5.70
C ASN A 62 10.13 -9.90 4.93
N GLY A 63 10.43 -8.60 4.93
CA GLY A 63 11.56 -8.01 4.24
C GLY A 63 11.87 -6.59 4.72
N ALA A 64 13.09 -6.12 4.46
CA ALA A 64 13.50 -4.76 4.79
C ALA A 64 12.70 -3.73 3.96
N ILE A 65 12.61 -2.50 4.47
CA ILE A 65 11.92 -1.41 3.74
C ILE A 65 12.54 -1.20 2.35
N GLU A 66 13.85 -1.32 2.25
CA GLU A 66 14.64 -1.18 1.02
C GLU A 66 14.27 -2.26 0.00
N ASP A 67 14.18 -3.53 0.42
CA ASP A 67 13.78 -4.64 -0.47
C ASP A 67 12.39 -4.39 -1.06
N TRP A 68 11.45 -3.93 -0.24
CA TRP A 68 10.10 -3.61 -0.70
C TRP A 68 10.06 -2.42 -1.65
N ARG A 69 10.93 -1.41 -1.47
CA ARG A 69 11.05 -0.28 -2.39
C ARG A 69 11.54 -0.74 -3.76
N ASP A 70 12.57 -1.58 -3.79
CA ASP A 70 13.16 -2.09 -5.02
C ASP A 70 12.15 -2.93 -5.83
N ILE A 71 11.29 -3.68 -5.15
CA ILE A 71 10.23 -4.48 -5.77
C ILE A 71 9.05 -3.61 -6.24
N LEU A 72 8.53 -2.74 -5.37
CA LEU A 72 7.23 -2.08 -5.59
C LEU A 72 7.33 -0.79 -6.39
N LEU A 73 8.38 0.02 -6.23
CA LEU A 73 8.47 1.32 -6.91
C LEU A 73 8.46 1.18 -8.44
N PRO A 74 9.21 0.24 -9.07
CA PRO A 74 9.14 0.04 -10.51
C PRO A 74 7.72 -0.32 -11.00
N LEU A 75 7.01 -1.16 -10.25
CA LEU A 75 5.63 -1.57 -10.57
C LEU A 75 4.63 -0.41 -10.45
N LEU A 76 4.92 0.55 -9.58
CA LEU A 76 4.14 1.77 -9.39
C LEU A 76 4.54 2.89 -10.36
N LEU A 77 5.38 2.59 -11.36
CA LEU A 77 5.94 3.57 -12.30
C LEU A 77 6.64 4.71 -11.55
N ILE A 78 7.42 4.37 -10.53
CA ILE A 78 8.28 5.31 -9.80
C ILE A 78 9.73 4.89 -10.02
N GLU A 79 10.62 5.87 -10.13
CA GLU A 79 12.07 5.66 -10.16
C GLU A 79 12.79 6.66 -9.29
N GLU A 80 14.03 6.32 -8.94
CA GLU A 80 14.93 7.24 -8.27
C GLU A 80 15.82 7.95 -9.31
N LYS A 81 15.79 9.28 -9.31
CA LYS A 81 16.68 10.13 -10.12
C LYS A 81 17.34 11.18 -9.23
N GLY A 82 18.65 11.08 -9.06
CA GLY A 82 19.44 12.02 -8.25
C GLY A 82 18.95 12.13 -6.80
N GLY A 83 18.64 11.00 -6.16
CA GLY A 83 18.14 10.96 -4.78
C GLY A 83 16.67 11.38 -4.61
N LYS A 84 15.92 11.50 -5.71
CA LYS A 84 14.50 11.90 -5.68
C LYS A 84 13.63 10.84 -6.36
N LEU A 85 12.50 10.51 -5.72
CA LEU A 85 11.46 9.68 -6.31
C LEU A 85 10.67 10.48 -7.35
N VAL A 86 10.65 10.02 -8.60
CA VAL A 86 9.95 10.65 -9.71
C VAL A 86 9.05 9.65 -10.43
N ALA A 87 7.92 10.13 -10.96
CA ALA A 87 7.00 9.30 -11.72
C ALA A 87 7.56 9.03 -13.13
N LYS A 88 7.57 7.75 -13.51
CA LYS A 88 7.81 7.28 -14.87
C LYS A 88 6.53 7.42 -15.71
N LYS A 89 6.71 7.58 -17.03
CA LYS A 89 5.60 7.44 -17.98
C LYS A 89 5.22 5.96 -18.07
N ALA A 90 3.92 5.67 -18.08
CA ALA A 90 3.43 4.33 -18.39
C ALA A 90 3.89 3.96 -19.82
N PRO A 91 4.25 2.68 -20.07
CA PRO A 91 4.44 2.20 -21.43
C PRO A 91 3.15 2.47 -22.24
N LYS A 92 3.32 2.93 -23.48
CA LYS A 92 2.21 3.18 -24.41
C LYS A 92 1.55 1.88 -24.84
#